data_AF-A0A355QAP7-F1
#
_entry.id   AF-A0A355QAP7-F1
#
_cell.length_a   1.000
_cell.length_b   1.000
_cell.length_c   1.000
_cell.angle_alpha   90.00
_cell.angle_beta   90.00
_cell.angle_gamma   90.00
#
_symmetry.space_group_name_H-M   'P 1'
#
loop_
_entity.id
_entity.type
_entity.pdbx_description
1 polymer ?
#
loop_
_entity_poly.entity_id
_entity_poly.type
_entity_poly.pdbx_seq_one_letter_code
_entity_poly.pdbx_strand_id
1 'polypeptide(L)'
;MAKEVKAFIKLQVAAGKANPSPPIGPALGQHGVNIMEFCKAFNARTQGLDTIIPVVITVYKDRSFSFITKTPPASVLIKETL
;
A
#
# COMPACT_ATOMS: atom_id res chain seq x y z
N MET A 1 20.61 3.36 -5.75
CA MET A 1 20.74 1.93 -6.14
C MET A 1 19.33 1.37 -6.35
N ALA A 2 18.99 0.97 -7.57
CA ALA A 2 17.63 0.58 -7.92
C ALA A 2 17.33 -0.84 -7.43
N LYS A 3 16.50 -0.99 -6.40
CA LYS A 3 16.01 -2.30 -5.97
C LYS A 3 15.25 -2.95 -7.13
N GLU A 4 15.62 -4.17 -7.52
CA GLU A 4 14.92 -4.91 -8.58
C GLU A 4 13.46 -5.18 -8.18
N VAL A 5 12.53 -4.65 -8.97
CA VAL A 5 11.10 -4.89 -8.77
C VAL A 5 10.76 -6.29 -9.26
N LYS A 6 10.14 -7.07 -8.38
CA LYS A 6 9.60 -8.41 -8.65
C LYS A 6 8.20 -8.33 -9.28
N ALA A 7 7.32 -7.48 -8.75
CA ALA A 7 5.96 -7.32 -9.23
C ALA A 7 5.34 -5.98 -8.81
N PHE A 8 4.36 -5.51 -9.58
CA PHE A 8 3.51 -4.38 -9.22
C PHE A 8 2.07 -4.88 -9.03
N ILE A 9 1.48 -4.53 -7.90
CA ILE A 9 0.12 -4.89 -7.53
C ILE A 9 -0.66 -3.58 -7.41
N LYS A 10 -1.77 -3.45 -8.15
CA LYS A 10 -2.64 -2.27 -8.09
C LYS A 10 -3.97 -2.70 -7.49
N LEU A 11 -4.35 -2.07 -6.38
CA LEU A 11 -5.59 -2.36 -5.68
C LEU A 11 -6.37 -1.07 -5.45
N GLN A 12 -7.68 -1.21 -5.27
CA GLN A 12 -8.55 -0.13 -4.85
C GLN A 12 -9.13 -0.52 -3.50
N VAL A 13 -8.90 0.32 -2.49
CA VAL A 13 -9.29 0.02 -1.11
C VAL A 13 -10.01 1.22 -0.53
N ALA A 14 -11.13 0.98 0.13
CA ALA A 14 -11.84 2.04 0.84
C ALA A 14 -10.97 2.59 1.98
N ALA A 15 -10.86 3.90 2.06
CA ALA A 15 -10.12 4.59 3.11
C ALA A 15 -10.58 4.15 4.52
N GLY A 16 -9.63 3.93 5.42
CA GLY A 16 -9.89 3.49 6.80
C GLY A 16 -10.55 2.10 6.94
N LYS A 17 -10.85 1.41 5.83
CA LYS A 17 -11.55 0.12 5.80
C LYS A 17 -10.77 -0.95 5.02
N ALA A 18 -9.44 -0.88 5.02
CA ALA A 18 -8.63 -1.97 4.47
C ALA A 18 -8.80 -3.24 5.31
N ASN A 19 -9.25 -4.31 4.65
CA ASN A 19 -9.44 -5.62 5.25
C ASN A 19 -8.69 -6.70 4.44
N PRO A 20 -8.30 -7.82 5.06
CA PRO A 20 -7.62 -8.93 4.37
C PRO A 20 -8.57 -9.79 3.52
N SER A 21 -9.67 -9.21 3.02
CA SER A 21 -10.75 -9.93 2.33
C SER A 21 -10.29 -10.47 0.95
N PRO A 22 -11.06 -11.36 0.30
CA PRO A 22 -10.65 -12.15 -0.86
C PRO A 22 -10.08 -11.44 -2.11
N PRO A 23 -10.21 -10.11 -2.35
CA PRO A 23 -9.42 -9.47 -3.42
C PRO A 23 -8.03 -9.00 -2.97
N ILE A 24 -7.83 -8.64 -1.70
CA ILE A 24 -6.59 -8.05 -1.18
C ILE A 24 -5.69 -9.12 -0.58
N GLY A 25 -6.28 -10.02 0.23
CA GLY A 25 -5.55 -11.06 0.94
C GLY A 25 -4.79 -12.01 0.00
N PRO A 26 -5.47 -12.66 -0.95
CA PRO A 26 -4.82 -13.55 -1.91
C PRO A 26 -3.80 -12.82 -2.80
N ALA A 27 -4.12 -11.63 -3.31
CA ALA A 27 -3.23 -10.89 -4.20
C ALA A 27 -1.91 -10.49 -3.51
N LEU A 28 -1.96 -9.95 -2.29
CA LEU A 28 -0.77 -9.59 -1.54
C LEU A 28 -0.04 -10.83 -0.99
N GLY A 29 -0.78 -11.81 -0.48
CA GLY A 29 -0.24 -13.04 0.10
C GLY A 29 0.49 -13.90 -0.93
N GLN A 30 -0.01 -14.00 -2.16
CA GLN A 30 0.67 -14.73 -3.27
C GLN A 30 2.05 -14.15 -3.60
N HIS A 31 2.26 -12.86 -3.34
CA HIS A 31 3.54 -12.19 -3.57
C HIS A 31 4.44 -12.14 -2.34
N GLY A 32 4.00 -12.69 -1.21
CA GLY A 32 4.75 -12.69 0.06
C GLY A 32 4.72 -11.34 0.79
N VAL A 33 3.70 -10.51 0.50
CA VAL A 33 3.49 -9.22 1.17
C VAL A 33 2.68 -9.41 2.44
N ASN A 34 3.05 -8.70 3.51
CA ASN A 34 2.36 -8.78 4.79
C ASN A 34 1.03 -8.00 4.75
N ILE A 35 -0.08 -8.72 4.56
CA ILE A 35 -1.42 -8.14 4.39
C ILE A 35 -1.86 -7.33 5.61
N MET A 36 -1.61 -7.83 6.82
CA MET A 36 -2.02 -7.15 8.06
C MET A 36 -1.26 -5.84 8.27
N GLU A 37 0.03 -5.83 7.96
CA GLU A 37 0.87 -4.64 8.03
C GLU A 37 0.43 -3.60 7.00
N PHE A 38 0.15 -4.05 5.78
CA PHE A 38 -0.44 -3.21 4.74
C PHE A 38 -1.78 -2.60 5.17
N CYS A 39 -2.72 -3.40 5.68
CA CYS A 39 -4.03 -2.91 6.12
C CYS A 39 -3.90 -1.87 7.24
N LYS A 40 -3.03 -2.10 8.24
CA LYS A 40 -2.78 -1.13 9.32
C LYS A 40 -2.16 0.16 8.80
N ALA A 41 -1.10 0.07 8.00
CA ALA A 41 -0.40 1.23 7.48
C ALA A 41 -1.26 2.03 6.48
N PHE A 42 -2.09 1.35 5.68
CA PHE A 42 -3.07 1.96 4.80
C PHE A 42 -4.16 2.66 5.59
N ASN A 43 -4.76 2.01 6.60
CA ASN A 43 -5.81 2.63 7.42
C ASN A 43 -5.28 3.85 8.18
N ALA A 44 -4.05 3.81 8.69
CA ALA A 44 -3.42 4.95 9.35
C ALA A 44 -3.18 6.12 8.38
N ARG A 45 -2.72 5.84 7.14
CA ARG A 45 -2.49 6.87 6.11
C ARG A 45 -3.78 7.42 5.49
N THR A 46 -4.85 6.65 5.52
CA THR A 46 -6.14 7.00 4.93
C THR A 46 -7.18 7.39 5.96
N GLN A 47 -6.76 7.51 7.23
CA GLN A 47 -7.61 7.94 8.33
C GLN A 47 -8.08 9.38 8.07
N GLY A 48 -9.40 9.58 7.95
CA GLY A 48 -10.00 10.88 7.64
C GLY A 48 -10.34 11.10 6.17
N LEU A 49 -10.10 10.12 5.30
CA LEU A 49 -10.62 10.08 3.94
C LEU A 49 -11.83 9.13 3.92
N ASP A 50 -12.85 9.46 3.15
CA ASP A 50 -14.07 8.65 3.02
C ASP A 50 -14.32 8.28 1.54
N THR A 51 -13.25 7.93 0.84
CA THR A 51 -13.29 7.59 -0.59
C THR A 51 -12.46 6.33 -0.88
N ILE A 52 -12.65 5.77 -2.08
CA ILE A 52 -11.85 4.64 -2.56
C ILE A 52 -10.49 5.17 -2.98
N ILE A 53 -9.44 4.71 -2.31
CA ILE A 53 -8.08 5.15 -2.56
C ILE A 53 -7.35 4.06 -3.37
N PRO A 54 -6.91 4.39 -4.59
CA PRO A 54 -6.06 3.50 -5.36
C PRO A 54 -4.69 3.40 -4.69
N VAL A 55 -4.18 2.18 -4.57
CA VAL A 55 -2.89 1.88 -3.97
C VAL A 55 -2.06 1.01 -4.90
N VAL A 56 -0.80 1.37 -5.04
CA VAL A 56 0.17 0.63 -5.86
C VAL A 56 1.20 0.05 -4.93
N ILE A 57 1.22 -1.28 -4.79
CA ILE A 57 2.24 -2.01 -4.06
C ILE A 57 3.31 -2.49 -5.05
N THR A 58 4.54 -2.10 -4.80
CA THR A 58 5.74 -2.54 -5.49
C THR A 58 6.41 -3.59 -4.62
N VAL A 59 6.50 -4.83 -5.12
CA VAL A 59 7.19 -5.94 -4.47
C VAL A 59 8.58 -6.04 -5.07
N TYR A 60 9.61 -6.08 -4.24
CA TYR A 60 11.00 -6.21 -4.66
C TYR A 60 11.48 -7.67 -4.53
N LYS A 61 12.58 -8.02 -5.21
CA LYS A 61 13.15 -9.38 -5.15
C LYS A 61 13.65 -9.77 -3.76
N ASP A 62 14.05 -8.80 -2.94
CA ASP A 62 14.54 -8.98 -1.57
C ASP A 62 13.42 -9.32 -0.55
N ARG A 63 12.19 -9.56 -1.03
CA ARG A 63 10.96 -9.71 -0.22
C ARG A 63 10.54 -8.43 0.51
N SER A 64 11.20 -7.30 0.27
CA SER A 64 10.69 -6.00 0.68
C SER A 64 9.49 -5.64 -0.20
N PHE A 65 8.56 -4.89 0.38
CA PHE A 65 7.47 -4.27 -0.36
C PHE A 65 7.42 -2.78 -0.03
N SER A 66 6.99 -1.98 -0.98
CA SER A 66 6.68 -0.56 -0.78
C SER A 66 5.31 -0.30 -1.38
N PHE A 67 4.51 0.55 -0.75
CA PHE A 67 3.19 0.88 -1.25
C PHE A 67 3.00 2.38 -1.32
N ILE A 68 2.38 2.82 -2.41
CA ILE A 68 2.07 4.21 -2.69
C ILE A 68 0.55 4.32 -2.73
N THR A 69 0.00 5.00 -1.74
CA THR A 69 -1.41 5.41 -1.72
C THR A 69 -1.57 6.64 -2.61
N LYS A 70 -2.33 6.52 -3.70
CA LYS A 70 -2.68 7.67 -4.53
C LYS A 70 -3.85 8.40 -3.89
N THR A 71 -3.53 9.37 -3.05
CA THR A 71 -4.47 10.37 -2.54
C THR A 71 -4.51 11.57 -3.50
N PRO A 72 -5.63 12.33 -3.59
CA PRO A 72 -5.60 13.68 -4.17
C PRO A 72 -4.53 14.54 -3.45
N PRO A 73 -3.94 15.54 -4.14
CA PRO A 73 -2.50 15.84 -4.09
C PRO A 73 -1.91 16.20 -2.72
N ALA A 74 -0.67 15.76 -2.53
CA ALA A 74 0.14 15.74 -1.31
C ALA A 74 0.89 17.05 -1.05
N SER A 75 0.87 17.56 0.19
CA SER A 75 1.79 18.64 0.62
C SER A 75 2.47 18.42 1.97
N VAL A 76 2.31 17.27 2.64
CA VAL A 76 2.74 17.17 4.07
C VAL A 76 3.86 16.14 4.34
N LEU A 77 4.15 15.20 3.45
CA LEU A 77 5.13 14.12 3.72
C LEU A 77 6.57 14.39 3.22
N ILE A 78 7.00 15.65 3.12
CA ILE A 78 8.39 16.04 2.78
C ILE A 78 9.27 16.20 4.05
N LYS A 79 8.73 16.03 5.27
CA LYS A 79 9.46 16.36 6.51
C LYS A 79 10.35 15.27 7.15
N GLU A 80 10.46 14.06 6.60
CA GLU A 80 11.19 12.96 7.26
C GLU A 80 12.48 12.49 6.55
N THR A 81 13.17 13.38 5.81
CA THR A 81 14.54 13.11 5.36
C THR A 81 15.39 14.39 5.41
N LEU A 82 15.52 14.99 6.59
CA LEU A 82 16.58 15.94 6.93
C LEU A 82 17.51 15.29 7.95
#